data_AF-C2EU29-F1
#
_entry.id   AF-C2EU29-F1
#
_cell.length_a   1.000
_cell.length_b   1.000
_cell.length_c   1.000
_cell.angle_alpha   90.00
_cell.angle_beta   90.00
_cell.angle_gamma   90.00
#
_symmetry.space_group_name_H-M   'P 1'
#
loop_
_entity.id
_entity.type
_entity.pdbx_description
1 polymer ?
#
loop_
_entity_poly.entity_id
_entity_poly.type
_entity_poly.pdbx_seq_one_letter_code
_entity_poly.pdbx_strand_id
1 'polypeptide(L)'
;MVTVEEQQLTDALTAKSTRTIVLVDVDGTQQEIKQTVRFQRSKVPTADGQVTYSQWVIQPDSPKEWAGFDAPEIKGCAPDRAFLPSEQVNAWTPDSKIVIVYNKFDNERLDDRYTKTSSRPPLIHRPAEPKKTNILHGLGLRIAGLTSLFGLRHAN
;
A
#
# COMPACT_ATOMS: atom_id res chain seq x y z
N MET A 1 17.15 35.76 30.26
CA MET A 1 17.29 34.82 29.11
C MET A 1 16.24 33.76 29.36
N VAL A 2 15.11 33.79 28.64
CA VAL A 2 14.02 32.83 28.87
C VAL A 2 14.34 31.60 28.03
N THR A 3 14.67 30.50 28.70
CA THR A 3 14.82 29.18 28.10
C THR A 3 13.49 28.82 27.45
N VAL A 4 13.51 28.59 26.13
CA VAL A 4 12.35 28.08 25.41
C VAL A 4 12.17 26.64 25.87
N GLU A 5 11.20 26.40 26.74
CA GLU A 5 10.87 25.04 27.15
C GLU A 5 10.42 24.28 25.89
N GLU A 6 11.19 23.25 25.56
CA GLU A 6 10.82 22.21 24.62
C GLU A 6 9.45 21.70 25.05
N GLN A 7 8.40 22.08 24.31
CA GLN A 7 7.02 21.72 24.61
C GLN A 7 6.97 20.19 24.74
N GLN A 8 6.87 19.73 25.98
CA GLN A 8 7.03 18.34 26.33
C GLN A 8 5.84 17.58 25.72
N LEU A 9 6.12 16.75 24.72
CA LEU A 9 5.18 15.83 24.08
C LEU A 9 4.76 14.82 25.15
N THR A 10 3.64 15.08 25.82
CA THR A 10 3.38 14.51 27.15
C THR A 10 2.68 13.16 27.15
N ASP A 11 2.06 12.76 26.03
CA ASP A 11 1.47 11.41 25.87
C ASP A 11 1.49 10.98 24.39
N ALA A 12 2.08 9.81 24.10
CA ALA A 12 2.06 9.22 22.77
C ALA A 12 0.77 8.38 22.57
N LEU A 13 -0.05 8.77 21.58
CA LEU A 13 -1.19 7.99 21.12
C LEU A 13 -0.77 7.08 19.97
N THR A 14 -1.35 5.88 19.90
CA THR A 14 -1.06 4.91 18.85
C THR A 14 -2.31 4.53 18.06
N ALA A 15 -2.12 4.19 16.80
CA ALA A 15 -3.14 3.62 15.92
C ALA A 15 -2.50 2.53 15.07
N LYS A 16 -3.30 1.62 14.51
CA LYS A 16 -2.82 0.58 13.62
C LYS A 16 -3.84 0.31 12.53
N SER A 17 -3.33 -0.15 11.39
CA SER A 17 -4.14 -0.63 10.28
C SER A 17 -3.59 -1.99 9.83
N THR A 18 -4.44 -3.01 9.85
CA THR A 18 -4.06 -4.40 9.60
C THR A 18 -4.82 -5.00 8.42
N ARG A 19 -4.09 -5.58 7.46
CA ARG A 19 -4.62 -6.46 6.42
C ARG A 19 -4.34 -7.91 6.80
N THR A 20 -5.40 -8.71 6.92
CA THR A 20 -5.32 -10.16 7.14
C THR A 20 -5.61 -10.88 5.83
N ILE A 21 -4.63 -11.64 5.34
CA ILE A 21 -4.74 -12.48 4.16
C ILE A 21 -4.96 -13.91 4.64
N VAL A 22 -6.06 -14.52 4.22
CA VAL A 22 -6.40 -15.91 4.53
C VAL A 22 -6.22 -16.73 3.26
N LEU A 23 -5.28 -17.66 3.28
CA LEU A 23 -5.12 -18.66 2.24
C LEU A 23 -6.00 -19.85 2.60
N VAL A 24 -6.87 -20.28 1.68
CA VAL A 24 -7.71 -21.47 1.82
C VAL A 24 -7.22 -22.50 0.81
N ASP A 25 -6.70 -23.62 1.31
CA ASP A 25 -6.24 -24.73 0.47
C ASP A 25 -7.43 -25.56 -0.05
N VAL A 26 -7.19 -26.43 -1.03
CA VAL A 26 -8.20 -27.27 -1.69
C VAL A 26 -8.85 -28.29 -0.76
N ASP A 27 -8.21 -28.60 0.37
CA ASP A 27 -8.76 -29.46 1.43
C ASP A 27 -9.55 -28.67 2.50
N GLY A 28 -9.64 -27.34 2.34
CA GLY A 28 -10.31 -26.42 3.26
C GLY A 28 -9.43 -25.91 4.41
N THR A 29 -8.18 -26.37 4.52
CA THR A 29 -7.22 -25.87 5.51
C THR A 29 -6.95 -24.39 5.29
N GLN A 30 -6.80 -23.63 6.38
CA GLN A 30 -6.59 -22.18 6.31
C GLN A 30 -5.27 -21.75 6.95
N GLN A 31 -4.62 -20.79 6.31
CA GLN A 31 -3.45 -20.09 6.85
C GLN A 31 -3.70 -18.58 6.85
N GLU A 32 -3.44 -17.93 7.98
CA GLU A 32 -3.54 -16.47 8.09
C GLU A 32 -2.16 -15.80 8.03
N ILE A 33 -2.09 -14.69 7.29
CA ILE A 33 -0.92 -13.82 7.18
C ILE A 33 -1.37 -12.39 7.49
N LYS A 34 -0.75 -11.76 8.49
CA LYS A 34 -1.11 -10.39 8.93
C LYS A 34 -0.04 -9.39 8.52
N GLN A 35 -0.47 -8.31 7.87
CA GLN A 35 0.36 -7.15 7.53
C GLN A 35 -0.17 -5.96 8.32
N THR A 36 0.68 -5.32 9.13
CA THR A 36 0.24 -4.24 10.04
C THR A 36 1.15 -3.03 9.93
N VAL A 37 0.56 -1.86 9.69
CA VAL A 37 1.23 -0.57 9.82
C VAL A 37 0.79 0.08 11.12
N ARG A 38 1.75 0.54 11.92
CA ARG A 38 1.55 1.19 13.21
C ARG A 38 1.91 2.67 13.12
N PHE A 39 1.05 3.49 13.68
CA PHE A 39 1.17 4.94 13.71
C PHE A 39 1.29 5.43 15.14
N GLN A 40 1.96 6.56 15.30
CA GLN A 40 2.01 7.31 16.54
C GLN A 40 1.80 8.80 16.30
N ARG A 41 1.22 9.47 17.28
CA ARG A 41 1.16 10.93 17.37
C ARG A 41 1.26 11.32 18.84
N SER A 42 1.55 12.58 19.10
CA SER A 42 1.65 13.06 20.47
C SER A 42 0.61 14.13 20.77
N LYS A 43 0.23 14.19 22.04
CA LYS A 43 -0.54 15.29 22.62
C LYS A 43 0.38 16.49 22.85
N VAL A 44 -0.03 17.67 22.41
CA VAL A 44 0.71 18.93 22.59
C VAL A 44 -0.17 19.90 23.38
N PRO A 45 0.13 20.14 24.66
CA PRO A 45 -0.58 21.14 25.46
C PRO A 45 -0.24 22.54 24.96
N THR A 46 -1.23 23.44 24.94
CA THR A 46 -1.02 24.86 24.63
C THR A 46 -0.96 25.69 25.91
N ALA A 47 -0.40 26.91 25.82
CA ALA A 47 -0.29 27.83 26.96
C ALA A 47 -1.67 28.19 27.56
N ASP A 48 -2.73 28.12 26.76
CA ASP A 48 -4.11 28.39 27.19
C ASP A 48 -4.81 27.17 27.83
N GLY A 49 -4.07 26.09 28.08
CA GLY A 49 -4.62 24.84 28.63
C GLY A 49 -5.42 23.99 27.64
N GLN A 50 -5.42 24.33 26.35
CA GLN A 50 -6.00 23.50 25.30
C GLN A 50 -5.05 22.36 24.90
N VAL A 51 -5.58 21.39 24.17
CA VAL A 51 -4.82 20.26 23.67
C VAL A 51 -4.90 20.23 22.16
N THR A 52 -3.73 20.24 21.52
CA THR A 52 -3.60 19.94 20.09
C THR A 52 -2.90 18.59 19.92
N TYR A 53 -2.96 18.05 18.70
CA TYR A 53 -2.32 16.77 18.37
C TYR A 53 -1.33 16.98 17.24
N SER A 54 -0.16 16.34 17.33
CA SER A 54 0.75 16.27 16.21
C SER A 54 0.13 15.50 15.04
N GLN A 55 0.74 15.64 13.86
CA GLN A 55 0.45 14.75 12.75
C GLN A 55 0.75 13.31 13.14
N TRP A 56 -0.02 12.37 12.56
CA TRP A 56 0.30 10.96 12.64
C TRP A 56 1.55 10.67 11.83
N VAL A 57 2.47 9.90 12.43
CA VAL A 57 3.67 9.39 11.77
C VAL A 57 3.74 7.87 11.94
N ILE A 58 4.39 7.20 11.01
CA ILE A 58 4.63 5.76 11.10
C ILE A 58 5.65 5.50 12.22
N GLN A 59 5.42 4.48 13.04
CA GLN A 59 6.37 4.09 14.09
C GLN A 59 7.70 3.62 13.46
N PRO A 60 8.87 3.89 14.08
CA PRO A 60 10.18 3.54 13.51
C PRO A 60 10.37 2.06 13.19
N ASP A 61 9.70 1.17 13.92
CA ASP A 61 9.75 -0.29 13.80
C ASP A 61 8.54 -0.87 13.02
N SER A 62 7.74 -0.01 12.39
CA SER A 62 6.62 -0.40 11.55
C SER A 62 7.00 -0.40 10.07
N PRO A 63 6.46 -1.33 9.25
CA PRO A 63 6.49 -1.17 7.80
C PRO A 63 5.77 0.11 7.38
N LYS A 64 6.12 0.64 6.20
CA LYS A 64 5.56 1.89 5.66
C LYS A 64 4.18 1.74 5.04
N GLU A 65 3.86 0.52 4.62
CA GLU A 65 2.67 0.16 3.85
C GLU A 65 2.35 -1.31 4.08
N TRP A 66 1.16 -1.76 3.68
CA TRP A 66 0.92 -3.18 3.51
C TRP A 66 1.71 -3.65 2.28
N ALA A 67 2.70 -4.50 2.50
CA ALA A 67 3.55 -4.99 1.42
C ALA A 67 2.76 -5.78 0.37
N GLY A 68 3.24 -5.78 -0.87
CA GLY A 68 2.72 -6.70 -1.88
C GLY A 68 2.81 -8.14 -1.41
N PHE A 69 1.90 -8.98 -1.88
CA PHE A 69 1.83 -10.38 -1.49
C PHE A 69 1.63 -11.25 -2.72
N ASP A 70 2.63 -12.09 -3.00
CA ASP A 70 2.56 -13.16 -3.98
C ASP A 70 2.03 -14.43 -3.29
N ALA A 71 0.94 -14.99 -3.82
CA ALA A 71 0.39 -16.23 -3.32
C ALA A 71 1.36 -17.39 -3.63
N PRO A 72 1.68 -18.27 -2.65
CA PRO A 72 2.57 -19.40 -2.88
C PRO A 72 2.14 -20.29 -4.07
N GLU A 73 3.10 -20.75 -4.86
CA GLU A 73 2.82 -21.75 -5.90
C GLU A 73 2.61 -23.13 -5.26
N ILE A 74 1.50 -23.80 -5.60
CA ILE A 74 1.18 -25.14 -5.14
C ILE A 74 1.03 -26.05 -6.36
N LYS A 75 1.79 -27.15 -6.43
CA LYS A 75 1.74 -28.06 -7.57
C LYS A 75 0.33 -28.60 -7.78
N GLY A 76 -0.18 -28.48 -9.00
CA GLY A 76 -1.51 -29.00 -9.33
C GLY A 76 -2.66 -28.08 -8.92
N CYS A 77 -2.38 -26.90 -8.35
CA CYS A 77 -3.38 -25.93 -7.92
C CYS A 77 -3.04 -24.52 -8.41
N ALA A 78 -4.05 -23.65 -8.51
CA ALA A 78 -3.87 -22.21 -8.68
C ALA A 78 -4.76 -21.44 -7.70
N PRO A 79 -4.25 -20.33 -7.14
CA PRO A 79 -5.08 -19.41 -6.37
C PRO A 79 -6.02 -18.63 -7.30
N ASP A 80 -7.21 -18.29 -6.81
CA ASP A 80 -8.13 -17.35 -7.46
C ASP A 80 -7.52 -15.94 -7.64
N ARG A 81 -6.52 -15.63 -6.81
CA ARG A 81 -5.72 -14.41 -6.88
C ARG A 81 -4.26 -14.68 -6.57
N ALA A 82 -3.40 -14.58 -7.59
CA ALA A 82 -1.97 -14.84 -7.45
C ALA A 82 -1.18 -13.69 -6.80
N PHE A 83 -1.69 -12.46 -6.85
CA PHE A 83 -0.97 -11.28 -6.38
C PHE A 83 -1.88 -10.25 -5.73
N LEU A 84 -1.41 -9.65 -4.63
CA LEU A 84 -1.94 -8.42 -4.04
C LEU A 84 -0.89 -7.32 -4.17
N PRO A 85 -1.23 -6.14 -4.72
CA PRO A 85 -0.32 -5.02 -4.74
C PRO A 85 -0.02 -4.51 -3.32
N SER A 86 1.08 -3.77 -3.19
CA SER A 86 1.32 -3.01 -1.98
C SER A 86 0.33 -1.84 -1.87
N GLU A 87 0.02 -1.45 -0.64
CA GLU A 87 -1.00 -0.46 -0.36
C GLU A 87 -0.58 0.43 0.80
N GLN A 88 -0.46 1.73 0.51
CA GLN A 88 -0.22 2.74 1.55
C GLN A 88 -1.48 2.95 2.37
N VAL A 89 -1.31 2.97 3.68
CA VAL A 89 -2.39 3.14 4.65
C VAL A 89 -2.06 4.28 5.59
N ASN A 90 -3.08 4.82 6.25
CA ASN A 90 -2.94 5.86 7.25
C ASN A 90 -3.59 5.42 8.57
N ALA A 91 -3.49 6.26 9.60
CA ALA A 91 -4.00 5.96 10.94
C ALA A 91 -5.53 5.76 11.01
N TRP A 92 -6.27 6.12 9.95
CA TRP A 92 -7.71 5.97 9.83
C TRP A 92 -8.14 4.87 8.86
N THR A 93 -7.18 4.24 8.16
CA THR A 93 -7.50 3.12 7.28
C THR A 93 -8.01 1.95 8.12
N PRO A 94 -9.26 1.48 7.89
CA PRO A 94 -9.82 0.37 8.64
C PRO A 94 -9.06 -0.93 8.33
N ASP A 95 -9.17 -1.89 9.26
CA ASP A 95 -8.65 -3.22 9.04
C ASP A 95 -9.36 -3.90 7.85
N SER A 96 -8.62 -4.75 7.14
CA SER A 96 -9.08 -5.47 5.95
C SER A 96 -8.87 -6.97 6.08
N LYS A 97 -9.79 -7.76 5.51
CA LYS A 97 -9.67 -9.21 5.39
C LYS A 97 -9.81 -9.60 3.92
N ILE A 98 -8.82 -10.31 3.41
CA ILE A 98 -8.79 -10.85 2.06
C ILE A 98 -8.69 -12.37 2.16
N VAL A 99 -9.51 -13.07 1.39
CA VAL A 99 -9.46 -14.53 1.26
C VAL A 99 -8.94 -14.86 -0.14
N ILE A 100 -7.96 -15.75 -0.23
CA ILE A 100 -7.41 -16.30 -1.47
C ILE A 100 -7.67 -17.80 -1.42
N VAL A 101 -8.38 -18.33 -2.41
CA VAL A 101 -8.79 -19.74 -2.45
C VAL A 101 -8.01 -20.47 -3.53
N TYR A 102 -7.38 -21.59 -3.18
CA TYR A 102 -6.73 -22.48 -4.12
C TYR A 102 -7.71 -23.46 -4.73
N ASN A 103 -7.61 -23.65 -6.05
CA ASN A 103 -8.41 -24.60 -6.81
C ASN A 103 -7.46 -25.57 -7.52
N LYS A 104 -7.81 -26.86 -7.55
CA LYS A 104 -7.06 -27.84 -8.33
C LYS A 104 -7.18 -27.51 -9.82
N PHE A 105 -6.12 -27.75 -10.58
CA PHE A 105 -6.22 -27.80 -12.02
C PHE A 105 -7.11 -28.99 -12.39
N ASP A 106 -8.08 -28.74 -13.26
CA ASP A 106 -8.94 -29.79 -13.78
C ASP A 106 -8.10 -30.65 -14.74
N ASN A 107 -7.51 -31.71 -14.21
CA ASN A 107 -6.66 -32.64 -14.94
C ASN A 107 -7.46 -33.83 -15.52
N GLU A 108 -8.79 -33.87 -15.31
CA GLU A 108 -9.67 -34.92 -15.86
C GLU A 108 -9.91 -34.77 -17.39
N ARG A 109 -9.35 -33.73 -18.03
CA ARG A 109 -9.40 -33.50 -19.49
C ARG A 109 -8.02 -33.56 -20.18
N LEU A 110 -7.08 -34.31 -19.63
CA LEU A 110 -5.75 -34.50 -20.22
C LEU A 110 -5.61 -35.88 -20.87
N ASP A 111 -6.51 -36.20 -21.79
CA ASP A 111 -6.32 -37.19 -22.83
C ASP A 111 -5.16 -36.73 -23.73
N ASP A 112 -4.02 -37.41 -23.56
CA ASP A 112 -2.85 -37.58 -24.44
C ASP A 112 -2.11 -36.34 -24.99
N ARG A 113 -2.61 -35.12 -24.77
CA ARG A 113 -2.02 -33.87 -25.31
C ARG A 113 -1.18 -33.06 -24.32
N TYR A 114 -1.20 -33.39 -23.03
CA TYR A 114 -0.40 -32.65 -22.03
C TYR A 114 1.10 -32.90 -22.12
N THR A 115 1.52 -34.05 -22.67
CA THR A 115 2.95 -34.38 -22.79
C THR A 115 3.67 -33.62 -23.90
N LYS A 116 2.98 -32.78 -24.71
CA LYS A 116 3.60 -32.06 -25.84
C LYS A 116 3.85 -30.57 -25.61
N THR A 117 3.31 -29.95 -24.56
CA THR A 117 3.44 -28.49 -24.34
C THR A 117 4.16 -28.13 -23.03
N SER A 118 4.78 -29.11 -22.36
CA SER A 118 5.77 -28.87 -21.30
C SER A 118 7.14 -28.43 -21.85
N SER A 119 7.19 -27.85 -23.05
CA SER A 119 8.32 -27.02 -23.48
C SER A 119 8.11 -25.64 -22.90
N ARG A 120 8.60 -25.46 -21.67
CA ARG A 120 8.95 -24.18 -21.07
C ARG A 120 9.35 -23.16 -22.15
N PRO A 121 8.66 -22.02 -22.31
CA PRO A 121 9.23 -20.90 -23.04
C PRO A 121 10.54 -20.53 -22.32
N PRO A 122 11.67 -20.37 -23.02
CA PRO A 122 12.91 -19.98 -22.36
C PRO A 122 12.65 -18.71 -21.56
N LEU A 123 13.17 -18.64 -20.34
CA LEU A 123 13.34 -17.36 -19.64
C LEU A 123 14.24 -16.50 -20.53
N ILE A 124 13.66 -15.73 -21.44
CA ILE A 124 14.37 -14.61 -22.03
C ILE A 124 14.53 -13.65 -20.87
N HIS A 125 15.75 -13.58 -20.34
CA HIS A 125 16.19 -12.49 -19.50
C HIS A 125 15.71 -11.20 -20.14
N ARG A 126 14.67 -10.58 -19.55
CA ARG A 126 14.30 -9.22 -19.86
C ARG A 126 15.54 -8.38 -19.53
N PRO A 127 16.20 -7.72 -20.51
CA PRO A 127 17.22 -6.75 -20.17
C PRO A 127 16.55 -5.72 -19.26
N ALA A 128 17.20 -5.36 -18.16
CA ALA A 128 16.75 -4.26 -17.34
C ALA A 128 16.64 -3.01 -18.23
N GLU A 129 15.41 -2.57 -18.53
CA GLU A 129 15.22 -1.29 -19.20
C GLU A 129 15.64 -0.18 -18.22
N PRO A 130 16.51 0.75 -18.65
CA PRO A 130 16.94 1.84 -17.79
C PRO A 130 15.76 2.78 -17.49
N LYS A 131 15.65 3.14 -16.21
CA LYS A 131 14.70 4.10 -15.64
C LYS A 131 14.70 5.39 -16.49
N LYS A 132 13.66 5.61 -17.31
CA LYS A 132 13.47 6.88 -18.02
C LYS A 132 13.07 7.96 -17.02
N THR A 133 14.02 8.83 -16.73
CA THR A 133 13.83 10.13 -16.07
C THR A 133 13.13 11.08 -17.04
N ASN A 134 11.92 11.51 -16.74
CA ASN A 134 11.32 12.66 -17.42
C ASN A 134 11.86 13.94 -16.79
N ILE A 135 12.96 14.45 -17.35
CA ILE A 135 13.29 15.88 -17.30
C ILE A 135 13.01 16.42 -18.70
N LEU A 136 11.95 17.20 -18.85
CA LEU A 136 11.73 18.03 -20.04
C LEU A 136 11.78 19.49 -19.60
N HIS A 137 12.97 20.09 -19.72
CA HIS A 137 13.13 21.54 -19.67
C HIS A 137 12.75 22.12 -21.04
N GLY A 138 11.89 23.14 -21.05
CA GLY A 138 11.85 24.12 -22.14
C GLY A 138 10.45 24.53 -22.58
N LEU A 139 10.02 25.69 -22.10
CA LEU A 139 9.14 26.70 -22.74
C LEU A 139 8.03 26.23 -23.68
N GLY A 140 6.78 26.57 -23.35
CA GLY A 140 5.71 26.61 -24.37
C GLY A 140 4.28 26.62 -23.87
N LEU A 141 3.91 27.69 -23.17
CA LEU A 141 2.58 28.31 -23.12
C LEU A 141 1.52 27.68 -24.06
N ARG A 142 0.38 27.18 -23.54
CA ARG A 142 -0.97 27.47 -24.09
C ARG A 142 -2.06 27.33 -23.02
N ILE A 143 -2.82 28.42 -22.94
CA ILE A 143 -3.95 28.72 -22.08
C ILE A 143 -5.22 28.10 -22.68
N ALA A 144 -6.05 27.47 -21.84
CA ALA A 144 -7.50 27.35 -21.96
C ALA A 144 -8.00 26.94 -20.56
N GLY A 145 -8.89 27.61 -19.84
CA GLY A 145 -9.96 28.51 -20.23
C GLY A 145 -11.23 28.02 -19.53
N LEU A 146 -11.43 28.39 -18.26
CA LEU A 146 -12.76 28.40 -17.64
C LEU A 146 -12.93 29.72 -16.85
N THR A 147 -13.77 30.58 -17.42
CA THR A 147 -14.47 31.73 -16.82
C THR A 147 -15.23 31.31 -15.55
N SER A 148 -15.52 32.10 -14.52
CA SER A 148 -15.48 33.54 -14.22
C SER A 148 -15.97 33.73 -12.77
N LEU A 149 -15.67 34.90 -12.18
CA LEU A 149 -16.47 35.74 -11.26
C LEU A 149 -15.86 36.08 -9.88
N PHE A 150 -15.93 37.38 -9.60
CA PHE A 150 -15.58 38.16 -8.40
C PHE A 150 -14.08 38.42 -8.18
N GLY A 151 -13.59 39.65 -8.09
CA GLY A 151 -14.23 40.96 -8.06
C GLY A 151 -13.19 42.00 -7.63
N LEU A 152 -12.96 42.97 -8.51
CA LEU A 152 -12.49 44.35 -8.30
C LEU A 152 -11.78 44.75 -6.98
N ARG A 153 -10.53 45.21 -7.20
CA ARG A 153 -10.03 46.59 -6.95
C ARG A 153 -9.42 46.96 -5.59
N HIS A 154 -8.14 47.34 -5.76
CA HIS A 154 -7.40 48.47 -5.24
C HIS A 154 -6.97 48.46 -3.77
N ALA A 155 -5.66 48.24 -3.62
CA ALA A 155 -4.87 49.03 -2.71
C ALA A 155 -5.04 50.53 -3.03
N ASN A 156 -5.16 51.32 -1.97
CA ASN A 156 -4.19 52.37 -1.71
C ASN A 156 -3.77 52.26 -0.25
#